data_AF-A0A0B1SNZ9-F1
#
_entry.id   AF-A0A0B1SNZ9-F1
#
_cell.length_a   1.000
_cell.length_b   1.000
_cell.length_c   1.000
_cell.angle_alpha   90.00
_cell.angle_beta   90.00
_cell.angle_gamma   90.00
#
_symmetry.space_group_name_H-M   'P 1'
#
loop_
_entity.id
_entity.type
_entity.pdbx_description
1 polymer ?
#
loop_
_entity_poly.entity_id
_entity_poly.type
_entity_poly.pdbx_seq_one_letter_code
_entity_poly.pdbx_strand_id
1 'polypeptide(L)'
;MPVSRPVFLTLLGTLLGLSLTYCVSSVARLQKQSLSSSECALLVEPRQRTGLILMGIMTAAKYVDTRAYNVWKTWAKHVPGKVLFFVAENTETIHPDLPLIRLKGVDDTYPPQKKSFAMVKWMAENYLDEFDWFLRADDDLYVRGEELEKFLRSLDSSRAHAIGQAGLGNSAEYGLLALGSTDNYCMGGPGVVMSRETLRLLSPHLESCLQHLLTTHEDVELGRCIRRHVGVACTWNYEMQKLFHNNQTAAKAYTGDLSEVRAAITVHPIKDPAVMRRVHVHDRAYRLQALRARRVALRTERSDVQQPTLVRIMPNSSRDLTPWDYINNNKILFCADRVNCPRHTVDLSIRTEMGDIVTQLFEEFNSNARQRGRVLQFQSLQYGYMRVEPRFGVDYVLDMILW
;
A
#
# COMPACT_ATOMS: atom_id res chain seq x y z
N MET A 1 34.16 79.35 23.28
CA MET A 1 34.77 78.47 24.31
C MET A 1 35.36 77.25 23.59
N PRO A 2 36.66 76.93 23.73
CA PRO A 2 37.24 75.80 23.02
C PRO A 2 36.73 74.49 23.64
N VAL A 3 36.04 73.69 22.83
CA VAL A 3 35.59 72.34 23.22
C VAL A 3 36.84 71.49 23.46
N SER A 4 36.92 70.87 24.65
CA SER A 4 38.06 70.03 24.99
C SER A 4 38.11 68.81 24.05
N ARG A 5 39.32 68.45 23.60
CA ARG A 5 39.57 67.28 22.72
C ARG A 5 38.80 66.00 23.09
N PRO A 6 38.64 65.61 24.37
CA PRO A 6 37.86 64.42 24.70
C PRO A 6 36.37 64.55 24.37
N VAL A 7 35.78 65.74 24.48
CA VAL A 7 34.35 65.98 24.16
C VAL A 7 34.10 65.95 22.65
N PHE A 8 35.08 66.41 21.86
CA PHE A 8 34.98 66.33 20.41
C PHE A 8 35.04 64.87 19.91
N LEU A 9 35.90 64.04 20.51
CA LEU A 9 36.03 62.63 20.15
C LEU A 9 34.78 61.81 20.52
N THR A 10 34.15 62.11 21.66
CA THR A 10 32.90 61.42 22.05
C THR A 10 31.74 61.82 21.15
N LEU A 11 31.60 63.10 20.78
CA LEU A 11 30.59 63.56 19.82
C LEU A 11 30.79 62.97 18.42
N LEU A 12 32.04 62.84 17.96
CA LEU A 12 32.34 62.19 16.69
C LEU A 12 32.01 60.70 16.72
N GLY A 13 32.32 60.02 17.83
CA GLY A 13 31.99 58.62 18.04
C GLY A 13 30.49 58.34 18.08
N THR A 14 29.70 59.20 18.73
CA THR A 14 28.23 59.04 18.77
C THR A 14 27.59 59.31 17.41
N LEU A 15 28.08 60.31 16.65
CA LEU A 15 27.59 60.58 15.29
C LEU A 15 27.92 59.42 14.33
N LEU A 16 29.12 58.87 14.39
CA LEU A 16 29.50 57.70 13.60
C LEU A 16 28.67 56.46 13.98
N GLY A 17 28.44 56.22 15.27
CA GLY A 17 27.62 55.11 15.75
C GLY A 17 26.17 55.19 15.29
N LEU A 18 25.56 56.38 15.36
CA LEU A 18 24.20 56.63 14.88
C LEU A 18 24.10 56.47 13.36
N SER A 19 25.08 56.98 12.61
CA SER A 19 25.13 56.82 11.15
C SER A 19 25.27 55.35 10.74
N LEU A 20 26.12 54.58 11.41
CA LEU A 20 26.31 53.16 11.14
C LEU A 20 25.03 52.36 11.43
N THR A 21 24.36 52.65 12.54
CA THR A 21 23.10 51.99 12.92
C THR A 21 21.97 52.35 11.95
N TYR A 22 21.93 53.60 11.47
CA TYR A 22 21.00 54.02 10.44
C TYR A 22 21.27 53.31 9.11
N CYS A 23 22.52 53.20 8.66
CA CYS A 23 22.89 52.47 7.46
C CYS A 23 22.52 50.97 7.55
N VAL A 24 22.84 50.30 8.65
CA VAL A 24 22.53 48.87 8.83
C VAL A 24 21.01 48.62 8.85
N SER A 25 20.25 49.48 9.54
CA SER A 25 18.78 49.37 9.56
C SER A 25 18.13 49.74 8.23
N SER A 26 18.74 50.61 7.43
CA SER A 26 18.29 50.95 6.07
C SER A 26 18.53 49.80 5.10
N VAL A 27 19.72 49.17 5.15
CA VAL A 27 20.06 48.00 4.33
C VAL A 27 19.15 46.82 4.68
N ALA A 28 18.88 46.58 5.96
CA ALA A 28 17.95 45.54 6.40
C ALA A 28 16.51 45.79 5.90
N ARG A 29 16.06 47.05 5.84
CA ARG A 29 14.75 47.41 5.25
C ARG A 29 14.72 47.20 3.74
N LEU A 30 15.78 47.58 3.03
CA LEU A 30 15.89 47.38 1.58
C LEU A 30 15.90 45.89 1.21
N GLN A 31 16.57 45.05 1.99
CA GLN A 31 16.56 43.59 1.81
C GLN A 31 15.18 42.99 2.11
N LYS A 32 14.46 43.52 3.10
CA LYS A 32 13.08 43.11 3.40
C LYS A 32 12.08 43.56 2.31
N GLN A 33 12.36 44.67 1.62
CA GLN A 33 11.59 45.15 0.48
C GLN A 33 11.88 44.35 -0.81
N SER A 34 13.13 43.95 -1.08
CA SER A 34 13.44 43.12 -2.26
C SER A 34 12.89 41.69 -2.16
N LEU A 35 12.76 41.15 -0.94
CA LEU A 35 12.05 39.90 -0.66
C LEU A 35 10.52 40.03 -0.77
N SER A 36 9.97 41.24 -0.71
CA SER A 36 8.54 41.51 -0.81
C SER A 36 8.08 41.95 -2.21
N SER A 37 9.00 42.37 -3.09
CA SER A 37 8.66 42.90 -4.42
C SER A 37 9.00 41.97 -5.59
N SER A 38 9.26 40.68 -5.34
CA SER A 38 9.28 39.65 -6.39
C SER A 38 7.86 39.15 -6.70
N GLU A 39 6.91 40.06 -6.91
CA GLU A 39 5.68 39.79 -7.65
C GLU A 39 5.99 39.78 -9.15
N CYS A 40 6.71 38.75 -9.58
CA CYS A 40 6.70 38.26 -10.96
C CYS A 40 7.08 36.78 -10.98
N ALA A 41 6.49 36.01 -10.07
CA ALA A 41 6.27 34.60 -10.34
C ALA A 41 5.10 34.57 -11.32
N LEU A 42 5.43 34.39 -12.60
CA LEU A 42 4.48 33.87 -13.60
C LEU A 42 3.60 32.83 -12.91
N LEU A 43 2.29 33.06 -12.93
CA LEU A 43 1.27 32.08 -12.57
C LEU A 43 1.40 30.91 -13.55
N VAL A 44 2.38 30.04 -13.32
CA VAL A 44 2.26 28.64 -13.65
C VAL A 44 1.20 28.15 -12.67
N GLU A 45 -0.07 28.25 -13.08
CA GLU A 45 -1.13 27.44 -12.50
C GLU A 45 -0.55 26.03 -12.34
N PRO A 46 -0.35 25.52 -11.11
CA PRO A 46 0.16 24.18 -10.95
C PRO A 46 -0.87 23.28 -11.60
N ARG A 47 -0.52 22.73 -12.77
CA ARG A 47 -1.35 21.78 -13.50
C ARG A 47 -1.88 20.79 -12.47
N GLN A 48 -3.19 20.84 -12.24
CA GLN A 48 -3.82 20.15 -11.12
C GLN A 48 -3.53 18.65 -11.28
N ARG A 49 -2.63 18.12 -10.43
CA ARG A 49 -2.18 16.71 -10.53
C ARG A 49 -3.41 15.81 -10.39
N THR A 50 -3.60 14.90 -11.33
CA THR A 50 -4.86 14.17 -11.50
C THR A 50 -4.92 12.89 -10.66
N GLY A 51 -3.78 12.33 -10.24
CA GLY A 51 -3.72 11.16 -9.36
C GLY A 51 -2.35 10.95 -8.68
N LEU A 52 -2.30 10.09 -7.65
CA LEU A 52 -1.07 9.86 -6.88
C LEU A 52 -0.07 8.99 -7.65
N ILE A 53 -0.54 7.93 -8.30
CA ILE A 53 0.32 6.94 -8.96
C ILE A 53 -0.23 6.49 -10.32
N LEU A 54 0.64 6.40 -11.32
CA LEU A 54 0.37 5.68 -12.57
C LEU A 54 0.99 4.29 -12.50
N MET A 55 0.18 3.26 -12.69
CA MET A 55 0.63 1.87 -12.69
C MET A 55 0.61 1.30 -14.11
N GLY A 56 1.80 0.99 -14.64
CA GLY A 56 1.98 0.25 -15.88
C GLY A 56 2.11 -1.24 -15.61
N ILE A 57 1.14 -2.00 -16.09
CA ILE A 57 1.09 -3.46 -15.94
C ILE A 57 1.47 -4.08 -17.28
N MET A 58 2.60 -4.76 -17.29
CA MET A 58 3.09 -5.45 -18.47
C MET A 58 2.44 -6.82 -18.59
N THR A 59 1.89 -7.14 -19.77
CA THR A 59 1.31 -8.45 -20.06
C THR A 59 1.65 -8.92 -21.48
N ALA A 60 1.36 -10.19 -21.77
CA ALA A 60 1.52 -10.81 -23.08
C ALA A 60 0.15 -11.09 -23.70
N ALA A 61 0.08 -11.27 -25.02
CA ALA A 61 -1.16 -11.56 -25.73
C ALA A 61 -1.89 -12.77 -25.14
N LYS A 62 -1.17 -13.82 -24.76
CA LYS A 62 -1.76 -15.02 -24.13
C LYS A 62 -2.37 -14.79 -22.73
N TYR A 63 -2.06 -13.68 -22.06
CA TYR A 63 -2.49 -13.39 -20.69
C TYR A 63 -3.42 -12.18 -20.57
N VAL A 64 -3.66 -11.45 -21.66
CA VAL A 64 -4.51 -10.25 -21.64
C VAL A 64 -5.95 -10.56 -21.20
N ASP A 65 -6.55 -11.60 -21.75
CA ASP A 65 -7.94 -12.01 -21.45
C ASP A 65 -8.06 -12.88 -20.20
N THR A 66 -6.93 -13.24 -19.58
CA THR A 66 -6.90 -14.03 -18.35
C THR A 66 -6.35 -13.21 -17.19
N ARG A 67 -5.03 -13.09 -17.05
CA ARG A 67 -4.39 -12.44 -15.91
C ARG A 67 -4.68 -10.94 -15.86
N ALA A 68 -4.40 -10.22 -16.94
CA ALA A 68 -4.57 -8.77 -16.99
C ALA A 68 -6.03 -8.36 -16.75
N TYR A 69 -6.98 -9.04 -17.40
CA TYR A 69 -8.40 -8.85 -17.14
C TYR A 69 -8.78 -9.07 -15.66
N ASN A 70 -8.21 -10.09 -15.00
CA ASN A 70 -8.51 -10.35 -13.59
C ASN A 70 -7.87 -9.32 -12.66
N VAL A 71 -6.68 -8.84 -12.96
CA VAL A 71 -6.10 -7.68 -12.29
C VAL A 71 -7.02 -6.46 -12.43
N TRP A 72 -7.49 -6.18 -13.65
CA TRP A 72 -8.42 -5.08 -13.93
C TRP A 72 -9.75 -5.22 -13.19
N LYS A 73 -10.31 -6.42 -13.08
CA LYS A 73 -11.57 -6.65 -12.36
C LYS A 73 -11.44 -6.65 -10.85
N THR A 74 -10.22 -6.79 -10.31
CA THR A 74 -9.94 -6.85 -8.87
C THR A 74 -9.29 -5.54 -8.37
N TRP A 75 -8.02 -5.59 -7.98
CA TRP A 75 -7.38 -4.53 -7.22
C TRP A 75 -7.14 -3.25 -8.03
N ALA A 76 -7.01 -3.33 -9.36
CA ALA A 76 -6.75 -2.17 -10.22
C ALA A 76 -7.85 -1.09 -10.17
N LYS A 77 -9.07 -1.44 -9.76
CA LYS A 77 -10.18 -0.48 -9.58
C LYS A 77 -10.10 0.33 -8.30
N HIS A 78 -9.21 -0.04 -7.39
CA HIS A 78 -9.17 0.48 -6.02
C HIS A 78 -7.81 1.08 -5.70
N VAL A 79 -7.14 1.66 -6.70
CA VAL A 79 -5.86 2.34 -6.56
C VAL A 79 -6.04 3.86 -6.55
N PRO A 80 -5.17 4.62 -5.87
CA PRO A 80 -5.27 6.09 -5.77
C PRO A 80 -4.75 6.80 -7.04
N GLY A 81 -5.09 6.29 -8.21
CA GLY A 81 -4.55 6.79 -9.47
C GLY A 81 -5.05 6.00 -10.67
N LYS A 82 -4.17 5.80 -11.66
CA LYS A 82 -4.54 5.21 -12.96
C LYS A 82 -3.76 3.92 -13.21
N VAL A 83 -4.42 2.95 -13.83
CA VAL A 83 -3.82 1.69 -14.26
C VAL A 83 -3.93 1.57 -15.77
N LEU A 84 -2.82 1.21 -16.42
CA LEU A 84 -2.73 0.95 -17.85
C LEU A 84 -2.05 -0.40 -18.09
N PHE A 85 -2.56 -1.16 -19.06
CA PHE A 85 -2.00 -2.45 -19.44
C PHE A 85 -1.18 -2.32 -20.71
N PHE A 86 0.08 -2.73 -20.68
CA PHE A 86 1.02 -2.59 -21.79
C PHE A 86 1.26 -3.95 -22.46
N VAL A 87 1.04 -3.98 -23.77
CA VAL A 87 1.10 -5.19 -24.60
C VAL A 87 1.90 -4.97 -25.88
N ALA A 88 2.19 -6.06 -26.59
CA ALA A 88 2.78 -6.03 -27.91
C ALA A 88 1.87 -5.31 -28.92
N GLU A 89 2.47 -4.82 -30.01
CA GLU A 89 1.80 -3.99 -31.02
C GLU A 89 0.54 -4.65 -31.60
N ASN A 90 0.59 -5.95 -31.83
CA ASN A 90 -0.48 -6.71 -32.50
C ASN A 90 -1.39 -7.47 -31.52
N THR A 91 -1.40 -7.11 -30.23
CA THR A 91 -2.25 -7.79 -29.25
C THR A 91 -3.72 -7.36 -29.37
N GLU A 92 -4.59 -8.34 -29.50
CA GLU A 92 -6.05 -8.18 -29.43
C GLU A 92 -6.59 -8.68 -28.09
N THR A 93 -7.78 -8.23 -27.71
CA THR A 93 -8.47 -8.65 -26.48
C THR A 93 -9.97 -8.72 -26.75
N ILE A 94 -10.65 -9.66 -26.11
CA ILE A 94 -12.12 -9.75 -26.13
C ILE A 94 -12.78 -8.72 -25.20
N HIS A 95 -12.00 -7.94 -24.45
CA HIS A 95 -12.46 -6.98 -23.47
C HIS A 95 -12.18 -5.53 -23.93
N PRO A 96 -13.13 -4.87 -24.63
CA PRO A 96 -12.90 -3.55 -25.22
C PRO A 96 -12.68 -2.43 -24.18
N ASP A 97 -13.18 -2.62 -22.96
CA ASP A 97 -13.06 -1.65 -21.86
C ASP A 97 -11.71 -1.73 -21.12
N LEU A 98 -10.88 -2.73 -21.41
CA LEU A 98 -9.57 -2.88 -20.76
C LEU A 98 -8.66 -1.74 -21.22
N PRO A 99 -8.05 -0.94 -20.32
CA PRO A 99 -7.25 0.23 -20.70
C PRO A 99 -5.89 -0.21 -21.24
N LEU A 100 -5.88 -0.63 -22.50
CA LEU A 100 -4.78 -1.30 -23.18
C LEU A 100 -3.94 -0.33 -24.01
N ILE A 101 -2.63 -0.37 -23.82
CA ILE A 101 -1.62 0.38 -24.58
C ILE A 101 -0.81 -0.62 -25.40
N ARG A 102 -0.88 -0.49 -26.73
CA ARG A 102 -0.09 -1.28 -27.67
C ARG A 102 1.22 -0.55 -27.95
N LEU A 103 2.33 -1.16 -27.57
CA LEU A 103 3.65 -0.56 -27.76
C LEU A 103 4.17 -0.86 -29.17
N LYS A 104 4.38 0.20 -29.96
CA LYS A 104 4.86 0.11 -31.34
C LYS A 104 6.22 -0.59 -31.43
N GLY A 105 6.34 -1.57 -32.32
CA GLY A 105 7.57 -2.33 -32.54
C GLY A 105 7.96 -3.25 -31.39
N VAL A 106 7.08 -3.50 -30.41
CA VAL A 106 7.31 -4.40 -29.28
C VAL A 106 6.52 -5.69 -29.45
N ASP A 107 7.16 -6.81 -29.12
CA ASP A 107 6.60 -8.16 -29.17
C ASP A 107 6.53 -8.81 -27.76
N ASP A 108 6.17 -10.08 -27.71
CA ASP A 108 6.09 -10.90 -26.49
C ASP A 108 7.38 -11.70 -26.21
N THR A 109 8.52 -11.32 -26.82
CA THR A 109 9.80 -12.02 -26.63
C THR A 109 10.23 -11.98 -25.16
N TYR A 110 10.66 -13.13 -24.64
CA TYR A 110 11.18 -13.28 -23.28
C TYR A 110 12.72 -13.36 -23.31
N PRO A 111 13.44 -12.69 -22.40
CA PRO A 111 12.94 -11.78 -21.35
C PRO A 111 12.38 -10.44 -21.87
N PRO A 112 11.42 -9.82 -21.17
CA PRO A 112 10.63 -8.70 -21.69
C PRO A 112 11.35 -7.34 -21.59
N GLN A 113 12.65 -7.28 -21.90
CA GLN A 113 13.48 -6.08 -21.74
C GLN A 113 12.95 -4.91 -22.58
N LYS A 114 12.73 -5.14 -23.88
CA LYS A 114 12.21 -4.12 -24.79
C LYS A 114 10.85 -3.58 -24.33
N LYS A 115 9.97 -4.47 -23.87
CA LYS A 115 8.62 -4.11 -23.41
C LYS A 115 8.65 -3.29 -22.11
N SER A 116 9.45 -3.70 -21.13
CA SER A 116 9.57 -2.98 -19.86
C SER A 116 10.13 -1.57 -20.07
N PHE A 117 11.23 -1.42 -20.82
CA PHE A 117 11.82 -0.11 -21.09
C PHE A 117 10.88 0.78 -21.93
N ALA A 118 10.22 0.22 -22.95
CA ALA A 118 9.25 0.97 -23.75
C ALA A 118 8.03 1.41 -22.91
N MET A 119 7.54 0.58 -22.00
CA MET A 119 6.47 0.93 -21.07
C MET A 119 6.88 2.09 -20.15
N VAL A 120 8.05 2.00 -19.51
CA VAL A 120 8.56 3.06 -18.62
C VAL A 120 8.74 4.37 -19.37
N LYS A 121 9.30 4.31 -20.59
CA LYS A 121 9.46 5.47 -21.47
C LYS A 121 8.12 6.09 -21.83
N TRP A 122 7.16 5.27 -22.24
CA TRP A 122 5.83 5.74 -22.60
C TRP A 122 5.14 6.42 -21.42
N MET A 123 5.22 5.86 -20.21
CA MET A 123 4.65 6.49 -19.00
C MET A 123 5.26 7.87 -18.75
N ALA A 124 6.58 8.01 -18.94
CA ALA A 124 7.25 9.30 -18.78
C ALA A 124 6.80 10.31 -19.85
N GLU A 125 6.79 9.92 -21.12
CA GLU A 125 6.44 10.81 -22.23
C GLU A 125 4.99 11.30 -22.16
N ASN A 126 4.07 10.50 -21.58
CA ASN A 126 2.64 10.81 -21.58
C ASN A 126 2.11 11.37 -20.25
N TYR A 127 2.73 11.03 -19.11
CA TYR A 127 2.12 11.26 -17.79
C TYR A 127 3.08 11.78 -16.72
N LEU A 128 4.35 12.11 -17.05
CA LEU A 128 5.35 12.53 -16.07
C LEU A 128 4.88 13.71 -15.18
N ASP A 129 4.14 14.66 -15.75
CA ASP A 129 3.68 15.86 -15.03
C ASP A 129 2.32 15.67 -14.34
N GLU A 130 1.63 14.55 -14.56
CA GLU A 130 0.28 14.30 -14.01
C GLU A 130 0.28 13.49 -12.71
N PHE A 131 1.30 12.66 -12.49
CA PHE A 131 1.40 11.74 -11.36
C PHE A 131 2.68 11.93 -10.54
N ASP A 132 2.60 11.66 -9.24
CA ASP A 132 3.74 11.76 -8.32
C ASP A 132 4.62 10.51 -8.33
N TRP A 133 4.02 9.36 -8.65
CA TRP A 133 4.65 8.06 -8.57
C TRP A 133 4.32 7.22 -9.80
N PHE A 134 5.21 6.30 -10.15
CA PHE A 134 5.07 5.40 -11.29
C PHE A 134 5.41 3.98 -10.86
N LEU A 135 4.57 3.01 -11.18
CA LEU A 135 4.79 1.61 -10.86
C LEU A 135 4.96 0.81 -12.16
N ARG A 136 6.06 0.08 -12.28
CA ARG A 136 6.22 -1.05 -13.21
C ARG A 136 5.80 -2.33 -12.50
N ALA A 137 4.86 -3.07 -13.08
CA ALA A 137 4.33 -4.31 -12.51
C ALA A 137 4.11 -5.40 -13.57
N ASP A 138 4.16 -6.66 -13.15
CA ASP A 138 3.77 -7.81 -13.96
C ASP A 138 2.27 -8.14 -13.78
N ASP A 139 1.70 -8.93 -14.71
CA ASP A 139 0.29 -9.31 -14.73
C ASP A 139 -0.14 -10.31 -13.65
N ASP A 140 0.80 -10.83 -12.86
CA ASP A 140 0.58 -11.72 -11.71
C ASP A 140 0.90 -11.06 -10.36
N LEU A 141 0.94 -9.72 -10.31
CA LEU A 141 1.04 -8.93 -9.08
C LEU A 141 -0.35 -8.63 -8.47
N TYR A 142 -0.49 -8.74 -7.15
CA TYR A 142 -1.61 -8.14 -6.40
C TYR A 142 -1.13 -6.92 -5.61
N VAL A 143 -1.85 -5.79 -5.71
CA VAL A 143 -1.50 -4.54 -5.01
C VAL A 143 -2.62 -4.10 -4.08
N ARG A 144 -2.30 -3.85 -2.81
CA ARG A 144 -3.20 -3.21 -1.85
C ARG A 144 -3.12 -1.70 -1.99
N GLY A 145 -3.95 -1.16 -2.89
CA GLY A 145 -3.91 0.26 -3.29
C GLY A 145 -3.91 1.26 -2.14
N GLU A 146 -4.68 1.02 -1.08
CA GLU A 146 -4.71 1.92 0.08
C GLU A 146 -3.45 1.85 0.96
N GLU A 147 -2.86 0.66 1.13
CA GLU A 147 -1.62 0.53 1.89
C GLU A 147 -0.44 1.12 1.10
N LEU A 148 -0.44 0.95 -0.22
CA LEU A 148 0.49 1.63 -1.11
C LEU A 148 0.31 3.16 -1.03
N GLU A 149 -0.93 3.66 -1.02
CA GLU A 149 -1.22 5.08 -0.87
C GLU A 149 -0.61 5.67 0.40
N LYS A 150 -0.90 5.05 1.55
CA LYS A 150 -0.38 5.50 2.85
C LYS A 150 1.14 5.52 2.85
N PHE A 151 1.76 4.47 2.31
CA PHE A 151 3.20 4.36 2.20
C PHE A 151 3.79 5.48 1.33
N LEU A 152 3.28 5.69 0.11
CA LEU A 152 3.83 6.71 -0.80
C LEU A 152 3.57 8.14 -0.34
N ARG A 153 2.46 8.40 0.36
CA ARG A 153 2.17 9.73 0.94
C ARG A 153 3.12 10.12 2.08
N SER A 154 3.83 9.15 2.66
CA SER A 154 4.85 9.41 3.68
C SER A 154 6.22 9.80 3.09
N LEU A 155 6.36 9.77 1.76
CA LEU A 155 7.60 10.01 1.04
C LEU A 155 7.51 11.26 0.15
N ASP A 156 8.66 11.87 -0.12
CA ASP A 156 8.77 13.06 -0.95
C ASP A 156 9.01 12.67 -2.43
N SER A 157 7.97 12.77 -3.26
CA SER A 157 8.05 12.43 -4.69
C SER A 157 8.95 13.37 -5.51
N SER A 158 9.36 14.51 -4.95
CA SER A 158 10.33 15.42 -5.58
C SER A 158 11.78 14.96 -5.43
N ARG A 159 12.03 13.94 -4.60
CA ARG A 159 13.33 13.29 -4.48
C ARG A 159 13.37 12.00 -5.29
N ALA A 160 14.54 11.65 -5.78
CA ALA A 160 14.75 10.40 -6.50
C ALA A 160 14.59 9.20 -5.55
N HIS A 161 13.66 8.31 -5.89
CA HIS A 161 13.39 7.06 -5.21
C HIS A 161 13.23 5.90 -6.19
N ALA A 162 13.79 4.75 -5.85
CA ALA A 162 13.51 3.45 -6.46
C ALA A 162 13.14 2.47 -5.33
N ILE A 163 11.89 2.02 -5.34
CA ILE A 163 11.27 1.31 -4.22
C ILE A 163 10.71 -0.01 -4.73
N GLY A 164 11.03 -1.07 -4.01
CA GLY A 164 10.59 -2.42 -4.28
C GLY A 164 11.35 -3.38 -3.37
N GLN A 165 11.30 -4.66 -3.68
CA GLN A 165 12.14 -5.63 -3.00
C GLN A 165 13.53 -5.69 -3.65
N ALA A 166 14.57 -5.36 -2.89
CA ALA A 166 15.94 -5.39 -3.40
C ALA A 166 16.42 -6.83 -3.65
N GLY A 167 16.99 -7.06 -4.83
CA GLY A 167 17.71 -8.27 -5.22
C GLY A 167 19.22 -8.02 -5.34
N LEU A 168 20.00 -9.06 -5.06
CA LEU A 168 21.46 -9.09 -5.26
C LEU A 168 21.90 -10.14 -6.30
N GLY A 169 20.94 -10.74 -7.01
CA GLY A 169 21.14 -11.98 -7.74
C GLY A 169 21.05 -13.22 -6.85
N ASN A 170 20.75 -14.36 -7.44
CA ASN A 170 20.79 -15.64 -6.73
C ASN A 170 22.24 -16.13 -6.59
N SER A 171 22.48 -17.14 -5.73
CA SER A 171 23.82 -17.69 -5.50
C SER A 171 24.48 -18.25 -6.77
N ALA A 172 23.69 -18.69 -7.75
CA ALA A 172 24.18 -19.21 -9.04
C ALA A 172 24.53 -18.09 -10.05
N GLU A 173 24.03 -16.88 -9.82
CA GLU A 173 24.22 -15.68 -10.64
C GLU A 173 25.18 -14.67 -10.01
N TYR A 174 25.72 -14.98 -8.83
CA TYR A 174 26.68 -14.13 -8.13
C TYR A 174 27.92 -13.90 -9.00
N GLY A 175 28.13 -12.65 -9.43
CA GLY A 175 29.19 -12.26 -10.37
C GLY A 175 28.81 -12.33 -11.86
N LEU A 176 27.68 -12.95 -12.23
CA LEU A 176 27.18 -12.99 -13.61
C LEU A 176 26.32 -11.77 -13.97
N LEU A 177 25.75 -11.11 -12.95
CA LEU A 177 24.93 -9.92 -13.13
C LEU A 177 25.74 -8.63 -13.31
N ALA A 178 27.08 -8.69 -13.30
CA ALA A 178 27.95 -7.52 -13.36
C ALA A 178 27.53 -6.40 -12.39
N LEU A 179 27.08 -6.77 -11.19
CA LEU A 179 26.75 -5.85 -10.10
C LEU A 179 28.02 -5.60 -9.28
N GLY A 180 28.27 -4.34 -8.89
CA GLY A 180 29.28 -4.03 -7.90
C GLY A 180 28.94 -4.61 -6.52
N SER A 181 29.91 -4.64 -5.62
CA SER A 181 29.74 -5.20 -4.26
C SER A 181 28.69 -4.50 -3.39
N THR A 182 28.26 -3.30 -3.79
CA THR A 182 27.23 -2.50 -3.12
C THR A 182 26.01 -2.23 -4.01
N ASP A 183 25.98 -2.79 -5.22
CA ASP A 183 24.86 -2.57 -6.15
C ASP A 183 23.72 -3.54 -5.85
N ASN A 184 22.50 -3.02 -5.97
CA ASN A 184 21.27 -3.79 -5.90
C ASN A 184 20.32 -3.31 -7.00
N TYR A 185 19.23 -4.05 -7.21
CA TYR A 185 18.14 -3.67 -8.10
C TYR A 185 16.81 -4.03 -7.46
N CYS A 186 15.72 -3.37 -7.87
CA CYS A 186 14.39 -3.77 -7.43
C CYS A 186 13.93 -4.93 -8.29
N MET A 187 13.59 -6.07 -7.69
CA MET A 187 13.06 -7.21 -8.42
C MET A 187 11.77 -6.83 -9.14
N GLY A 188 11.63 -7.25 -10.41
CA GLY A 188 10.52 -6.85 -11.27
C GLY A 188 9.16 -7.34 -10.76
N GLY A 189 9.11 -8.62 -10.36
CA GLY A 189 7.88 -9.32 -9.94
C GLY A 189 7.03 -8.60 -8.89
N PRO A 190 7.55 -8.31 -7.68
CA PRO A 190 6.80 -7.60 -6.64
C PRO A 190 6.54 -6.11 -6.98
N GLY A 191 7.04 -5.63 -8.11
CA GLY A 191 6.83 -4.29 -8.61
C GLY A 191 7.98 -3.33 -8.29
N VAL A 192 8.23 -2.40 -9.22
CA VAL A 192 9.23 -1.34 -9.09
C VAL A 192 8.53 0.00 -9.12
N VAL A 193 8.51 0.68 -7.97
CA VAL A 193 7.98 2.03 -7.82
C VAL A 193 9.09 3.06 -7.99
N MET A 194 8.86 4.02 -8.86
CA MET A 194 9.74 5.15 -9.13
C MET A 194 9.03 6.44 -8.72
N SER A 195 9.72 7.35 -8.05
CA SER A 195 9.21 8.71 -7.91
C SER A 195 9.22 9.42 -9.24
N ARG A 196 8.40 10.47 -9.36
CA ARG A 196 8.42 11.37 -10.53
C ARG A 196 9.83 11.87 -10.83
N GLU A 197 10.60 12.24 -9.82
CA GLU A 197 11.98 12.72 -10.02
C GLU A 197 12.90 11.64 -10.61
N THR A 198 12.78 10.39 -10.13
CA THR A 198 13.52 9.26 -10.74
C THR A 198 13.15 9.09 -12.20
N LEU A 199 11.85 9.10 -12.54
CA LEU A 199 11.42 8.88 -13.91
C LEU A 199 11.82 10.05 -14.83
N ARG A 200 11.77 11.30 -14.33
CA ARG A 200 12.19 12.51 -15.05
C ARG A 200 13.66 12.43 -15.45
N LEU A 201 14.53 12.03 -14.53
CA LEU A 201 15.97 11.89 -14.76
C LEU A 201 16.31 10.67 -15.62
N LEU A 202 15.55 9.59 -15.49
CA LEU A 202 15.78 8.34 -16.22
C LEU A 202 15.34 8.41 -17.68
N SER A 203 14.18 9.02 -17.96
CA SER A 203 13.50 8.97 -19.26
C SER A 203 14.39 9.25 -20.48
N PRO A 204 15.25 10.30 -20.48
CA PRO A 204 16.12 10.62 -21.61
C PRO A 204 17.15 9.52 -21.95
N HIS A 205 17.40 8.60 -21.02
CA HIS A 205 18.45 7.58 -21.13
C HIS A 205 17.92 6.18 -21.43
N LEU A 206 16.60 5.96 -21.36
CA LEU A 206 16.00 4.62 -21.49
C LEU A 206 16.36 3.93 -22.81
N GLU A 207 16.39 4.65 -23.94
CA GLU A 207 16.77 4.09 -25.24
C GLU A 207 18.25 3.69 -25.27
N SER A 208 19.13 4.56 -24.76
CA SER A 208 20.56 4.28 -24.68
C SER A 208 20.84 3.09 -23.76
N CYS A 209 20.13 2.96 -22.64
CA CYS A 209 20.25 1.81 -21.75
C CYS A 209 19.80 0.52 -22.44
N LEU A 210 18.68 0.56 -23.16
CA LEU A 210 18.16 -0.60 -23.89
C LEU A 210 19.11 -1.09 -25.00
N GLN A 211 19.91 -0.20 -25.59
CA GLN A 211 20.92 -0.56 -26.60
C GLN A 211 22.20 -1.17 -25.99
N HIS A 212 22.44 -0.97 -24.69
CA HIS A 212 23.69 -1.36 -24.00
C HIS A 212 23.42 -2.23 -22.77
N LEU A 213 22.59 -3.25 -22.93
CA LEU A 213 22.26 -4.21 -21.87
C LEU A 213 23.46 -5.13 -21.62
N LEU A 214 23.75 -5.38 -20.34
CA LEU A 214 24.81 -6.31 -19.94
C LEU A 214 24.29 -7.73 -19.67
N THR A 215 23.01 -7.84 -19.32
CA THR A 215 22.36 -9.10 -19.00
C THR A 215 21.03 -9.20 -19.72
N THR A 216 20.41 -10.39 -19.70
CA THR A 216 19.05 -10.59 -20.19
C THR A 216 17.99 -10.28 -19.14
N HIS A 217 18.37 -9.97 -17.90
CA HIS A 217 17.44 -9.70 -16.80
C HIS A 217 16.96 -8.26 -16.86
N GLU A 218 15.68 -8.08 -17.16
CA GLU A 218 15.07 -6.77 -17.37
C GLU A 218 15.12 -5.87 -16.13
N ASP A 219 14.85 -6.42 -14.96
CA ASP A 219 14.84 -5.69 -13.69
C ASP A 219 16.25 -5.27 -13.24
N VAL A 220 17.24 -6.13 -13.48
CA VAL A 220 18.66 -5.82 -13.30
C VAL A 220 19.07 -4.65 -14.19
N GLU A 221 18.74 -4.69 -15.48
CA GLU A 221 19.15 -3.63 -16.41
C GLU A 221 18.40 -2.32 -16.19
N LEU A 222 17.13 -2.36 -15.80
CA LEU A 222 16.39 -1.17 -15.38
C LEU A 222 17.02 -0.56 -14.12
N GLY A 223 17.33 -1.39 -13.11
CA GLY A 223 18.04 -0.97 -11.90
C GLY A 223 19.41 -0.36 -12.20
N ARG A 224 20.17 -0.97 -13.12
CA ARG A 224 21.47 -0.47 -13.58
C ARG A 224 21.34 0.89 -14.25
N CYS A 225 20.34 1.07 -15.10
CA CYS A 225 20.07 2.34 -15.77
C CYS A 225 19.71 3.44 -14.76
N ILE A 226 18.84 3.15 -13.79
CA ILE A 226 18.50 4.05 -12.67
C ILE A 226 19.76 4.42 -11.89
N ARG A 227 20.56 3.44 -11.50
CA ARG A 227 21.79 3.68 -10.74
C ARG A 227 22.76 4.58 -11.50
N ARG A 228 22.95 4.34 -12.80
CA ARG A 228 23.90 5.06 -13.66
C ARG A 228 23.48 6.52 -13.91
N HIS A 229 22.19 6.76 -14.17
CA HIS A 229 21.72 8.06 -14.64
C HIS A 229 21.01 8.90 -13.58
N VAL A 230 20.42 8.26 -12.57
CA VAL A 230 19.71 8.92 -11.46
C VAL A 230 20.56 8.94 -10.19
N GLY A 231 21.46 7.96 -10.02
CA GLY A 231 22.36 7.88 -8.87
C GLY A 231 21.76 7.20 -7.64
N VAL A 232 20.52 6.69 -7.71
CA VAL A 232 19.87 5.96 -6.61
C VAL A 232 19.86 4.46 -6.87
N ALA A 233 19.89 3.69 -5.79
CA ALA A 233 19.75 2.24 -5.81
C ALA A 233 18.35 1.83 -5.34
N CYS A 234 18.00 0.55 -5.45
CA CYS A 234 16.76 0.06 -4.85
C CYS A 234 16.83 0.19 -3.33
N THR A 235 15.68 0.50 -2.72
CA THR A 235 15.55 0.66 -1.27
C THR A 235 16.05 -0.59 -0.53
N TRP A 236 17.14 -0.44 0.21
CA TRP A 236 17.78 -1.52 0.96
C TRP A 236 17.28 -1.57 2.41
N ASN A 237 16.13 -2.22 2.62
CA ASN A 237 15.58 -2.43 3.95
C ASN A 237 14.91 -3.82 4.03
N TYR A 238 15.17 -4.54 5.13
CA TYR A 238 14.61 -5.88 5.37
C TYR A 238 13.08 -5.88 5.36
N GLU A 239 12.44 -4.79 5.80
CA GLU A 239 10.97 -4.67 5.77
C GLU A 239 10.41 -4.67 4.34
N MET A 240 11.20 -4.25 3.35
CA MET A 240 10.78 -4.26 1.95
C MET A 240 10.50 -5.68 1.46
N GLN A 241 11.12 -6.71 2.03
CA GLN A 241 10.83 -8.11 1.69
C GLN A 241 9.44 -8.56 2.18
N LYS A 242 8.93 -7.92 3.25
CA LYS A 242 7.58 -8.17 3.77
C LYS A 242 6.54 -7.29 3.07
N LEU A 243 6.88 -6.02 2.80
CA LEU A 243 5.97 -5.06 2.16
C LEU A 243 5.82 -5.32 0.66
N PHE A 244 6.91 -5.62 -0.05
CA PHE A 244 6.92 -5.98 -1.46
C PHE A 244 7.22 -7.47 -1.55
N HIS A 245 6.22 -8.29 -1.27
CA HIS A 245 6.43 -9.70 -0.99
C HIS A 245 6.53 -10.54 -2.28
N ASN A 246 7.61 -11.32 -2.36
CA ASN A 246 7.91 -12.21 -3.48
C ASN A 246 8.12 -13.65 -3.01
N ASN A 247 7.34 -14.59 -3.54
CA ASN A 247 7.46 -16.03 -3.27
C ASN A 247 7.56 -16.85 -4.57
N GLN A 248 8.62 -16.61 -5.35
CA GLN A 248 8.83 -17.29 -6.66
C GLN A 248 9.09 -18.79 -6.54
N THR A 249 9.48 -19.29 -5.37
CA THR A 249 9.81 -20.71 -5.15
C THR A 249 8.58 -21.57 -4.85
N ALA A 250 7.45 -20.97 -4.45
CA ALA A 250 6.23 -21.71 -4.13
C ALA A 250 5.38 -22.01 -5.37
N ALA A 251 5.36 -23.27 -5.81
CA ALA A 251 4.56 -23.74 -6.95
C ALA A 251 3.04 -23.51 -6.79
N LYS A 252 2.55 -23.36 -5.56
CA LYS A 252 1.15 -23.06 -5.21
C LYS A 252 1.08 -21.90 -4.21
N ALA A 253 1.75 -20.80 -4.53
CA ALA A 253 1.73 -19.61 -3.68
C ALA A 253 0.28 -19.15 -3.42
N TYR A 254 -0.03 -18.83 -2.16
CA TYR A 254 -1.27 -18.17 -1.73
C TYR A 254 -2.58 -18.98 -1.93
N THR A 255 -2.50 -20.29 -2.13
CA THR A 255 -3.70 -21.17 -2.14
C THR A 255 -4.20 -21.53 -0.74
N GLY A 256 -3.35 -21.41 0.28
CA GLY A 256 -3.62 -21.74 1.68
C GLY A 256 -3.92 -20.51 2.54
N ASP A 257 -3.43 -20.49 3.77
CA ASP A 257 -3.52 -19.34 4.67
C ASP A 257 -2.83 -18.10 4.05
N LEU A 258 -3.41 -16.92 4.27
CA LEU A 258 -2.92 -15.62 3.79
C LEU A 258 -2.38 -14.75 4.94
N SER A 259 -2.30 -15.29 6.17
CA SER A 259 -1.78 -14.59 7.35
C SER A 259 -0.35 -14.07 7.16
N GLU A 260 0.51 -14.83 6.47
CA GLU A 260 1.92 -14.47 6.21
C GLU A 260 2.06 -13.18 5.38
N VAL A 261 1.12 -12.93 4.47
CA VAL A 261 1.11 -11.74 3.61
C VAL A 261 0.18 -10.66 4.14
N ARG A 262 -0.30 -10.76 5.39
CA ARG A 262 -1.21 -9.76 5.98
C ARG A 262 -0.61 -8.36 6.04
N ALA A 263 0.71 -8.21 6.19
CA ALA A 263 1.37 -6.91 6.20
C ALA A 263 1.83 -6.43 4.81
N ALA A 264 1.72 -7.26 3.78
CA ALA A 264 2.25 -6.94 2.45
C ALA A 264 1.44 -5.83 1.76
N ILE A 265 2.13 -4.93 1.06
CA ILE A 265 1.55 -3.96 0.12
C ILE A 265 1.36 -4.62 -1.23
N THR A 266 2.37 -5.34 -1.70
CA THR A 266 2.31 -6.12 -2.94
C THR A 266 2.58 -7.60 -2.68
N VAL A 267 1.89 -8.47 -3.42
CA VAL A 267 1.99 -9.93 -3.30
C VAL A 267 2.20 -10.53 -4.68
N HIS A 268 3.32 -11.23 -4.86
CA HIS A 268 3.71 -11.85 -6.12
C HIS A 268 4.41 -13.21 -5.88
N PRO A 269 4.22 -14.22 -6.76
CA PRO A 269 3.38 -14.23 -7.96
C PRO A 269 2.00 -14.85 -7.72
N ILE A 270 0.97 -14.32 -8.38
CA ILE A 270 -0.39 -14.84 -8.41
C ILE A 270 -0.83 -15.09 -9.87
N LYS A 271 -0.44 -16.26 -10.38
CA LYS A 271 -0.64 -16.63 -11.79
C LYS A 271 -2.04 -17.15 -12.09
N ASP A 272 -2.71 -17.73 -11.10
CA ASP A 272 -4.07 -18.28 -11.23
C ASP A 272 -5.12 -17.19 -10.96
N PRO A 273 -6.00 -16.88 -11.93
CA PRO A 273 -7.12 -15.97 -11.74
C PRO A 273 -8.01 -16.27 -10.52
N ALA A 274 -8.21 -17.54 -10.17
CA ALA A 274 -9.00 -17.92 -9.01
C ALA A 274 -8.31 -17.49 -7.71
N VAL A 275 -6.98 -17.65 -7.63
CA VAL A 275 -6.18 -17.19 -6.50
C VAL A 275 -6.17 -15.66 -6.42
N MET A 276 -6.05 -14.95 -7.55
CA MET A 276 -6.15 -13.48 -7.61
C MET A 276 -7.46 -12.97 -7.00
N ARG A 277 -8.58 -13.58 -7.38
CA ARG A 277 -9.90 -13.23 -6.83
C ARG A 277 -10.03 -13.60 -5.35
N ARG A 278 -9.49 -14.75 -4.93
CA ARG A 278 -9.51 -15.18 -3.52
C ARG A 278 -8.73 -14.20 -2.63
N VAL A 279 -7.51 -13.84 -3.03
CA VAL A 279 -6.69 -12.83 -2.34
C VAL A 279 -7.43 -11.51 -2.28
N HIS A 280 -8.09 -11.10 -3.38
CA HIS A 280 -8.88 -9.88 -3.42
C HIS A 280 -10.06 -9.90 -2.43
N VAL A 281 -10.85 -10.97 -2.41
CA VAL A 281 -11.99 -11.10 -1.49
C VAL A 281 -11.53 -11.06 -0.03
N HIS A 282 -10.43 -11.76 0.29
CA HIS A 282 -9.86 -11.76 1.62
C HIS A 282 -9.40 -10.35 2.06
N ASP A 283 -8.70 -9.63 1.17
CA ASP A 283 -8.27 -8.25 1.41
C ASP A 283 -9.46 -7.29 1.61
N ARG A 284 -10.53 -7.44 0.81
CA ARG A 284 -11.76 -6.65 0.97
C ARG A 284 -12.49 -6.96 2.27
N ALA A 285 -12.53 -8.22 2.69
CA ALA A 285 -13.12 -8.64 3.96
C ALA A 285 -12.36 -8.03 5.15
N TYR A 286 -11.03 -8.12 5.12
CA TYR A 286 -10.17 -7.50 6.13
C TYR A 286 -10.37 -5.98 6.21
N ARG A 287 -10.43 -5.32 5.04
CA ARG A 287 -10.70 -3.88 4.97
C ARG A 287 -12.06 -3.52 5.55
N LEU A 288 -13.10 -4.30 5.24
CA LEU A 288 -14.44 -4.10 5.78
C LEU A 288 -14.44 -4.20 7.30
N GLN A 289 -13.73 -5.17 7.88
CA GLN A 289 -13.58 -5.32 9.33
C GLN A 289 -12.86 -4.11 9.94
N ALA A 290 -11.74 -3.67 9.35
CA ALA A 290 -11.00 -2.50 9.82
C ALA A 290 -11.85 -1.21 9.77
N LEU A 291 -12.65 -1.02 8.72
CA LEU A 291 -13.57 0.10 8.60
C LEU A 291 -14.71 0.04 9.63
N ARG A 292 -15.23 -1.15 9.93
CA ARG A 292 -16.23 -1.34 11.00
C ARG A 292 -15.64 -0.99 12.36
N ALA A 293 -14.44 -1.47 12.67
CA ALA A 293 -13.75 -1.12 13.92
C ALA A 293 -13.51 0.39 14.04
N ARG A 294 -13.02 1.04 12.96
CA ARG A 294 -12.83 2.49 12.91
C ARG A 294 -14.14 3.26 13.09
N ARG A 295 -15.24 2.79 12.49
CA ARG A 295 -16.58 3.38 12.66
C ARG A 295 -17.03 3.32 14.13
N VAL A 296 -16.78 2.21 14.82
CA VAL A 296 -17.10 2.07 16.24
C VAL A 296 -16.26 3.05 17.06
N ALA A 297 -14.94 3.08 16.88
CA ALA A 297 -14.05 4.01 17.58
C ALA A 297 -14.45 5.49 17.41
N LEU A 298 -14.73 5.91 16.17
CA LEU A 298 -15.16 7.29 15.88
C LEU A 298 -16.54 7.62 16.48
N ARG A 299 -17.42 6.62 16.66
CA ARG A 299 -18.71 6.81 17.34
C ARG A 299 -18.54 6.99 18.84
N THR A 300 -17.60 6.30 19.46
CA THR A 300 -17.28 6.48 20.89
C THR A 300 -16.61 7.82 21.16
N GLU A 301 -15.81 8.35 20.24
CA GLU A 301 -15.17 9.68 20.36
C GLU A 301 -16.16 10.84 20.17
N ARG A 302 -17.19 10.65 19.35
CA ARG A 302 -18.23 11.65 19.10
C ARG A 302 -19.26 11.60 20.24
N SER A 303 -18.93 12.27 21.34
CA SER A 303 -19.67 12.39 22.62
C SER A 303 -21.15 12.78 22.53
N ASP A 304 -21.67 13.16 21.36
CA ASP A 304 -23.07 13.56 21.12
C ASP A 304 -23.93 12.48 20.42
N VAL A 305 -23.36 11.33 20.05
CA VAL A 305 -24.14 10.24 19.47
C VAL A 305 -24.43 9.25 20.58
N GLN A 306 -25.72 9.15 20.93
CA GLN A 306 -26.29 8.09 21.77
C GLN A 306 -25.56 6.80 21.45
N GLN A 307 -24.77 6.31 22.42
CA GLN A 307 -23.97 5.10 22.24
C GLN A 307 -24.86 4.06 21.58
N PRO A 308 -24.40 3.31 20.56
CA PRO A 308 -25.16 2.17 20.09
C PRO A 308 -25.40 1.32 21.31
N THR A 309 -26.63 1.39 21.81
CA THR A 309 -26.95 0.79 23.07
C THR A 309 -26.77 -0.70 22.84
N LEU A 310 -25.90 -1.32 23.63
CA LEU A 310 -25.96 -2.77 23.88
C LEU A 310 -27.28 -3.18 24.54
N VAL A 311 -28.23 -2.26 24.67
CA VAL A 311 -29.63 -2.56 24.94
C VAL A 311 -30.11 -3.46 23.81
N ARG A 312 -29.96 -4.76 24.06
CA ARG A 312 -30.82 -5.82 23.54
C ARG A 312 -32.19 -5.23 23.31
N ILE A 313 -32.71 -5.39 22.10
CA ILE A 313 -34.13 -5.14 21.86
C ILE A 313 -34.88 -5.86 22.98
N MET A 314 -35.58 -5.12 23.85
CA MET A 314 -36.58 -5.73 24.70
C MET A 314 -37.71 -6.10 23.75
N PRO A 315 -37.98 -7.40 23.54
CA PRO A 315 -39.01 -7.81 22.60
C PRO A 315 -40.34 -7.24 23.09
N ASN A 316 -41.02 -6.48 22.24
CA ASN A 316 -42.32 -5.89 22.56
C ASN A 316 -43.44 -6.93 22.49
N SER A 317 -43.19 -8.08 21.86
CA SER A 317 -44.12 -9.20 21.77
C SER A 317 -43.39 -10.55 21.82
N SER A 318 -44.11 -11.61 22.17
CA SER A 318 -43.57 -12.98 22.16
C SER A 318 -43.17 -13.48 20.77
N ARG A 319 -43.63 -12.81 19.69
CA ARG A 319 -43.27 -13.14 18.30
C ARG A 319 -41.90 -12.59 17.92
N ASP A 320 -41.38 -11.62 18.67
CA ASP A 320 -40.08 -11.01 18.46
C ASP A 320 -38.95 -11.75 19.21
N LEU A 321 -39.29 -12.81 19.95
CA LEU A 321 -38.33 -13.66 20.64
C LEU A 321 -37.74 -14.69 19.67
N THR A 322 -36.50 -14.47 19.24
CA THR A 322 -35.68 -15.50 18.62
C THR A 322 -35.16 -16.47 19.70
N PRO A 323 -35.42 -17.79 19.54
CA PRO A 323 -34.95 -18.77 20.50
C PRO A 323 -33.42 -18.91 20.45
N TRP A 324 -32.84 -19.30 21.59
CA TRP A 324 -31.42 -19.57 21.71
C TRP A 324 -31.17 -21.06 21.55
N ASP A 325 -30.33 -21.42 20.60
CA ASP A 325 -29.86 -22.79 20.45
C ASP A 325 -28.69 -23.05 21.41
N TYR A 326 -28.74 -24.17 22.11
CA TYR A 326 -27.74 -24.54 23.10
C TYR A 326 -26.60 -25.33 22.46
N ILE A 327 -25.37 -24.99 22.82
CA ILE A 327 -24.13 -25.65 22.40
C ILE A 327 -23.47 -26.25 23.64
N ASN A 328 -23.21 -27.55 23.65
CA ASN A 328 -22.46 -28.17 24.75
C ASN A 328 -20.94 -28.16 24.50
N ASN A 329 -20.16 -28.56 25.51
CA ASN A 329 -18.70 -28.72 25.42
C ASN A 329 -18.22 -29.61 24.25
N ASN A 330 -19.03 -30.59 23.85
CA ASN A 330 -18.74 -31.51 22.74
C ASN A 330 -19.13 -30.94 21.37
N LYS A 331 -19.44 -29.64 21.27
CA LYS A 331 -19.82 -28.95 20.03
C LYS A 331 -21.05 -29.58 19.37
N ILE A 332 -22.01 -30.02 20.18
CA ILE A 332 -23.31 -30.50 19.75
C ILE A 332 -24.31 -29.36 19.90
N LEU A 333 -25.06 -29.10 18.83
CA LEU A 333 -26.12 -28.09 18.81
C LEU A 333 -27.45 -28.71 19.19
N PHE A 334 -28.20 -28.02 20.05
CA PHE A 334 -29.56 -28.38 20.47
C PHE A 334 -30.50 -27.24 20.08
N CYS A 335 -31.37 -27.50 19.11
CA CYS A 335 -32.33 -26.52 18.61
C CYS A 335 -33.42 -26.26 19.65
N ALA A 336 -33.68 -25.00 19.99
CA ALA A 336 -34.74 -24.66 20.95
C ALA A 336 -36.15 -24.63 20.33
N ASP A 337 -36.27 -24.49 19.01
CA ASP A 337 -37.53 -24.36 18.27
C ASP A 337 -38.11 -25.70 17.78
N ARG A 338 -37.35 -26.80 17.88
CA ARG A 338 -37.72 -28.11 17.34
C ARG A 338 -37.67 -29.20 18.40
N VAL A 339 -38.84 -29.75 18.71
CA VAL A 339 -39.01 -30.87 19.65
C VAL A 339 -38.16 -32.10 19.27
N ASN A 340 -37.95 -32.32 17.96
CA ASN A 340 -37.12 -33.39 17.41
C ASN A 340 -35.95 -32.83 16.59
N CYS A 341 -35.12 -31.98 17.19
CA CYS A 341 -33.86 -31.56 16.57
C CYS A 341 -32.90 -32.77 16.49
N PRO A 342 -32.48 -33.22 15.29
CA PRO A 342 -31.54 -34.32 15.16
C PRO A 342 -30.22 -33.95 15.85
N ARG A 343 -29.63 -34.86 16.62
CA ARG A 343 -28.32 -34.63 17.23
C ARG A 343 -27.27 -34.49 16.12
N HIS A 344 -26.79 -33.28 15.89
CA HIS A 344 -25.76 -32.99 14.90
C HIS A 344 -24.63 -32.17 15.53
N THR A 345 -23.44 -32.35 14.96
CA THR A 345 -22.30 -31.50 15.33
C THR A 345 -22.53 -30.12 14.75
N VAL A 346 -22.07 -29.09 15.47
CA VAL A 346 -22.08 -27.71 14.97
C VAL A 346 -21.38 -27.68 13.61
N ASP A 347 -21.94 -26.94 12.65
CA ASP A 347 -21.37 -26.84 11.30
C ASP A 347 -19.90 -26.41 11.33
N LEU A 348 -19.11 -26.80 10.33
CA LEU A 348 -17.70 -26.39 10.26
C LEU A 348 -17.57 -24.87 10.20
N SER A 349 -18.45 -24.19 9.47
CA SER A 349 -18.48 -22.72 9.37
C SER A 349 -18.63 -22.06 10.74
N ILE A 350 -19.64 -22.46 11.51
CA ILE A 350 -19.89 -21.95 12.85
C ILE A 350 -18.73 -22.29 13.81
N ARG A 351 -18.15 -23.50 13.71
CA ARG A 351 -16.99 -23.88 14.53
C ARG A 351 -15.77 -23.02 14.25
N THR A 352 -15.50 -22.72 12.97
CA THR A 352 -14.40 -21.84 12.57
C THR A 352 -14.67 -20.42 13.04
N GLU A 353 -15.87 -19.89 12.80
CA GLU A 353 -16.25 -18.54 13.25
C GLU A 353 -16.18 -18.39 14.77
N MET A 354 -16.67 -19.36 15.55
CA MET A 354 -16.52 -19.36 17.01
C MET A 354 -15.05 -19.37 17.43
N GLY A 355 -14.20 -20.15 16.74
CA GLY A 355 -12.76 -20.18 16.99
C GLY A 355 -12.08 -18.84 16.72
N ASP A 356 -12.48 -18.16 15.64
CA ASP A 356 -11.97 -16.84 15.28
C ASP A 356 -12.44 -15.77 16.28
N ILE A 357 -13.71 -15.82 16.71
CA ILE A 357 -14.27 -14.92 17.73
C ILE A 357 -13.52 -15.08 19.06
N VAL A 358 -13.30 -16.32 19.50
CA VAL A 358 -12.54 -16.62 20.73
C VAL A 358 -11.12 -16.07 20.60
N THR A 359 -10.45 -16.35 19.48
CA THR A 359 -9.08 -15.84 19.24
C THR A 359 -9.02 -14.32 19.31
N GLN A 360 -9.92 -13.62 18.61
CA GLN A 360 -10.00 -12.17 18.60
C GLN A 360 -10.26 -11.59 20.00
N LEU A 361 -11.20 -12.19 20.74
CA LEU A 361 -11.59 -11.72 22.07
C LEU A 361 -10.43 -11.86 23.08
N PHE A 362 -9.64 -12.94 22.98
CA PHE A 362 -8.45 -13.09 23.81
C PHE A 362 -7.28 -12.21 23.39
N GLU A 363 -7.13 -11.90 22.11
CA GLU A 363 -6.15 -10.89 21.67
C GLU A 363 -6.48 -9.52 22.27
N GLU A 364 -7.75 -9.13 22.28
CA GLU A 364 -8.23 -7.87 22.88
C GLU A 364 -8.12 -7.87 24.41
N PHE A 365 -8.45 -8.97 25.08
CA PHE A 365 -8.24 -9.08 26.53
C PHE A 365 -6.74 -9.00 26.89
N ASN A 366 -5.89 -9.66 26.10
CA ASN A 366 -4.46 -9.66 26.34
C ASN A 366 -3.78 -8.33 25.98
N SER A 367 -4.33 -7.51 25.08
CA SER A 367 -3.77 -6.18 24.82
C SER A 367 -3.77 -5.31 26.07
N ASN A 368 -4.82 -5.44 26.90
CA ASN A 368 -4.95 -4.74 28.17
C ASN A 368 -4.26 -5.50 29.33
N ALA A 369 -4.34 -6.84 29.36
CA ALA A 369 -3.75 -7.64 30.43
C ALA A 369 -2.21 -7.60 30.45
N ARG A 370 -1.57 -7.53 29.26
CA ARG A 370 -0.11 -7.43 29.13
C ARG A 370 0.46 -6.18 29.78
N GLN A 371 -0.28 -5.07 29.78
CA GLN A 371 0.11 -3.82 30.47
C GLN A 371 0.21 -4.01 31.99
N ARG A 372 -0.45 -5.04 32.54
CA ARG A 372 -0.47 -5.39 33.97
C ARG A 372 0.34 -6.65 34.28
N GLY A 373 1.16 -7.13 33.34
CA GLY A 373 2.00 -8.33 33.51
C GLY A 373 1.21 -9.65 33.57
N ARG A 374 -0.02 -9.68 33.05
CA ARG A 374 -0.87 -10.88 33.00
C ARG A 374 -1.10 -11.32 31.56
N VAL A 375 -1.26 -12.62 31.35
CA VAL A 375 -1.66 -13.21 30.06
C VAL A 375 -2.79 -14.20 30.36
N LEU A 376 -3.91 -14.03 29.66
CA LEU A 376 -5.05 -14.93 29.69
C LEU A 376 -4.95 -15.88 28.49
N GLN A 377 -5.16 -17.17 28.69
CA GLN A 377 -5.28 -18.14 27.60
C GLN A 377 -6.62 -18.86 27.65
N PHE A 378 -7.12 -19.18 26.46
CA PHE A 378 -8.31 -19.98 26.29
C PHE A 378 -7.99 -21.45 26.52
N GLN A 379 -8.72 -22.11 27.41
CA GLN A 379 -8.58 -23.55 27.64
C GLN A 379 -9.66 -24.34 26.89
N SER A 380 -10.93 -24.09 27.20
CA SER A 380 -12.05 -24.80 26.59
C SER A 380 -13.38 -24.07 26.77
N LEU A 381 -14.38 -24.46 25.96
CA LEU A 381 -15.77 -24.01 26.10
C LEU A 381 -16.53 -25.03 26.96
N GLN A 382 -17.15 -24.57 28.05
CA GLN A 382 -17.98 -25.43 28.90
C GLN A 382 -19.36 -25.64 28.27
N TYR A 383 -19.98 -24.56 27.80
CA TYR A 383 -21.18 -24.56 26.98
C TYR A 383 -21.35 -23.17 26.34
N GLY A 384 -22.33 -23.03 25.47
CA GLY A 384 -22.72 -21.74 24.93
C GLY A 384 -24.15 -21.73 24.43
N TYR A 385 -24.61 -20.56 24.04
CA TYR A 385 -25.86 -20.34 23.36
C TYR A 385 -25.59 -19.53 22.09
N MET A 386 -26.29 -19.84 21.02
CA MET A 386 -26.26 -19.06 19.80
C MET A 386 -27.68 -18.70 19.35
N ARG A 387 -27.83 -17.58 18.67
CA ARG A 387 -29.05 -17.27 17.92
C ARG A 387 -28.69 -16.49 16.67
N VAL A 388 -29.49 -16.68 15.62
CA VAL A 388 -29.32 -15.97 14.35
C VAL A 388 -30.45 -14.95 14.21
N GLU A 389 -30.08 -13.68 14.15
CA GLU A 389 -30.99 -12.57 13.89
C GLU A 389 -30.80 -12.09 12.44
N PRO A 390 -31.79 -12.28 11.53
CA PRO A 390 -31.63 -12.02 10.10
C PRO A 390 -31.17 -10.60 9.72
N ARG A 391 -31.42 -9.60 10.57
CA ARG A 391 -31.04 -8.19 10.33
C ARG A 391 -29.71 -7.78 10.95
N PHE A 392 -29.20 -8.55 11.91
CA PHE A 392 -28.10 -8.11 12.78
C PHE A 392 -26.93 -9.10 12.83
N GLY A 393 -27.14 -10.35 12.48
CA GLY A 393 -26.10 -11.38 12.41
C GLY A 393 -26.31 -12.48 13.45
N VAL A 394 -25.22 -13.02 13.98
CA VAL A 394 -25.22 -14.12 14.95
C VAL A 394 -24.79 -13.60 16.30
N ASP A 395 -25.57 -13.91 17.34
CA ASP A 395 -25.18 -13.66 18.72
C ASP A 395 -24.67 -14.93 19.37
N TYR A 396 -23.64 -14.79 20.20
CA TYR A 396 -23.08 -15.87 21.01
C TYR A 396 -23.05 -15.48 22.49
N VAL A 397 -23.41 -16.43 23.35
CA VAL A 397 -23.16 -16.39 24.80
C VAL A 397 -22.31 -17.60 25.13
N LEU A 398 -21.05 -17.39 25.47
CA LEU A 398 -20.07 -18.47 25.64
C LEU A 398 -19.61 -18.54 27.09
N ASP A 399 -19.74 -19.71 27.71
CA ASP A 399 -19.12 -20.00 29.01
C ASP A 399 -17.77 -20.67 28.77
N MET A 400 -16.70 -19.93 29.08
CA MET A 400 -15.33 -20.26 28.71
C MET A 400 -14.46 -20.46 29.95
N ILE A 401 -13.67 -21.53 29.92
CA ILE A 401 -12.63 -21.80 30.91
C ILE A 401 -11.33 -21.12 30.43
N LEU A 402 -10.75 -20.32 31.33
CA LEU A 402 -9.57 -19.49 31.09
C LEU A 402 -8.44 -19.97 32.01
N TRP A 403 -7.18 -19.85 31.58
CA TRP A 403 -6.01 -19.92 32.47
C TRP A 403 -5.21 -18.63 32.48
#